data_AF-A0A914BVS7-F1
#
_entry.id   AF-A0A914BVS7-F1
#
_cell.length_a   1.000
_cell.length_b   1.000
_cell.length_c   1.000
_cell.angle_alpha   90.00
_cell.angle_beta   90.00
_cell.angle_gamma   90.00
#
_symmetry.space_group_name_H-M   'P 1'
#
loop_
_entity.id
_entity.type
_entity.pdbx_description
1 polymer ?
#
loop_
_entity_poly.entity_id
_entity_poly.type
_entity_poly.pdbx_seq_one_letter_code
_entity_poly.pdbx_strand_id
1 'polypeptide(L)'
;MFHRSNDINLQILVFWWRGTKQLGPGSAETVLVEVPHYEEPIRLGLKAEPIYGEGFVAIDDIQLEGQVCSSGIAFSANSGISNTHTSSKNVPSPDANVCRLLSCDFDHGHMCLYESHRVASSVSMFKVYNGTARTMLFERSSVCMFESPIFQLNAPARLHFDFVIKGQVQLFVCQDSVRRELDSCYKVDTKKTPEAPTRMRDFVEVLPTDTKLYVITKLEKGSRKATVQVDNLLLTDSENHRIC
;
A
#
# COMPACT_ATOMS: atom_id res chain seq x y z
N MET A 1 -40.52 -16.06 -8.48
CA MET A 1 -39.84 -15.25 -7.46
C MET A 1 -38.41 -15.76 -7.39
N PHE A 2 -37.51 -15.21 -8.21
CA PHE A 2 -36.14 -15.70 -8.35
C PHE A 2 -35.24 -14.95 -7.37
N HIS A 3 -34.76 -15.65 -6.33
CA HIS A 3 -33.57 -15.24 -5.61
C HIS A 3 -32.37 -15.45 -6.53
N ARG A 4 -31.76 -14.37 -7.03
CA ARG A 4 -30.39 -14.42 -7.56
C ARG A 4 -29.46 -14.17 -6.38
N SER A 5 -28.87 -15.24 -5.88
CA SER A 5 -27.65 -15.14 -5.06
C SER A 5 -26.54 -14.69 -5.99
N ASN A 6 -26.05 -13.47 -5.80
CA ASN A 6 -24.89 -12.93 -6.52
C ASN A 6 -23.65 -13.19 -5.67
N ASP A 7 -23.37 -14.46 -5.41
CA ASP A 7 -22.17 -14.86 -4.70
C ASP A 7 -21.01 -14.87 -5.69
N ILE A 8 -19.89 -14.27 -5.29
CA ILE A 8 -18.68 -14.21 -6.09
C ILE A 8 -17.81 -15.40 -5.69
N ASN A 9 -17.48 -16.26 -6.65
CA ASN A 9 -16.59 -17.39 -6.42
C ASN A 9 -15.16 -17.04 -6.83
N LEU A 10 -14.23 -17.12 -5.88
CA LEU A 10 -12.80 -17.00 -6.14
C LEU A 10 -12.18 -18.40 -6.15
N GLN A 11 -11.54 -18.76 -7.27
CA GLN A 11 -10.72 -19.97 -7.34
C GLN A 11 -9.25 -19.57 -7.21
N ILE A 12 -8.56 -20.17 -6.25
CA ILE A 12 -7.11 -19.97 -6.04
C ILE A 12 -6.45 -21.33 -6.20
N LEU A 13 -5.53 -21.44 -7.15
CA LEU A 13 -4.72 -22.65 -7.30
C LEU A 13 -3.43 -22.48 -6.47
N VAL A 14 -3.22 -23.36 -5.48
CA VAL A 14 -2.07 -23.28 -4.58
C VAL A 14 -1.09 -24.40 -4.89
N PHE A 15 0.16 -24.03 -5.20
CA PHE A 15 1.25 -24.99 -5.39
C PHE A 15 2.16 -25.05 -4.16
N TRP A 16 2.40 -26.27 -3.67
CA TRP A 16 3.35 -26.53 -2.60
C TRP A 16 4.67 -27.06 -3.16
N TRP A 17 5.78 -26.41 -2.84
CA TRP A 17 7.11 -26.83 -3.26
C TRP A 17 8.01 -27.18 -2.07
N ARG A 18 8.51 -28.43 -2.02
CA ARG A 18 9.57 -28.87 -1.10
C ARG A 18 10.86 -29.07 -1.89
N GLY A 19 11.86 -28.24 -1.65
CA GLY A 19 13.14 -28.30 -2.36
C GLY A 19 14.03 -29.46 -1.91
N THR A 20 14.25 -30.44 -2.79
CA THR A 20 15.55 -30.78 -3.43
C THR A 20 15.42 -32.13 -4.16
N LYS A 21 15.48 -32.07 -5.50
CA LYS A 21 15.43 -33.16 -6.52
C LYS A 21 14.07 -33.72 -6.98
N GLN A 22 13.95 -33.68 -8.32
CA GLN A 22 12.98 -34.25 -9.27
C GLN A 22 11.50 -33.88 -9.14
N LEU A 23 10.95 -33.42 -10.28
CA LEU A 23 9.55 -33.15 -10.50
C LEU A 23 8.71 -34.40 -10.20
N GLY A 24 8.08 -34.42 -9.03
CA GLY A 24 6.88 -35.19 -8.74
C GLY A 24 5.70 -34.22 -8.55
N PRO A 25 4.46 -34.67 -8.71
CA PRO A 25 3.29 -33.80 -8.67
C PRO A 25 3.17 -33.19 -7.27
N GLY A 26 3.42 -31.89 -7.16
CA GLY A 26 2.91 -31.11 -6.03
C GLY A 26 1.39 -31.18 -6.07
N SER A 27 0.73 -31.37 -4.93
CA SER A 27 -0.72 -31.27 -4.85
C SER A 27 -1.13 -29.84 -5.21
N ALA A 28 -1.60 -29.64 -6.43
CA ALA A 28 -2.30 -28.43 -6.84
C ALA A 28 -3.71 -28.55 -6.27
N GLU A 29 -3.93 -28.03 -5.06
CA GLU A 29 -5.26 -27.99 -4.48
C GLU A 29 -5.93 -26.68 -4.91
N THR A 30 -7.11 -26.81 -5.51
CA THR A 30 -7.95 -25.66 -5.86
C THR A 30 -8.72 -25.26 -4.61
N VAL A 31 -8.48 -24.05 -4.12
CA VAL A 31 -9.23 -23.47 -3.01
C VAL A 31 -10.33 -22.60 -3.59
N LEU A 32 -11.57 -22.97 -3.28
CA LEU A 32 -12.75 -22.16 -3.61
C LEU A 32 -13.12 -21.32 -2.39
N VAL A 33 -13.18 -20.01 -2.56
CA VAL A 33 -13.61 -19.07 -1.52
C VAL A 33 -14.81 -18.30 -2.05
N GLU A 34 -15.94 -18.43 -1.37
CA GLU A 34 -17.09 -17.55 -1.58
C GLU A 34 -16.77 -16.20 -0.93
N VAL A 35 -16.73 -15.16 -1.76
CA VAL A 35 -16.58 -13.79 -1.31
C VAL A 35 -17.99 -13.23 -1.07
N PRO A 36 -18.33 -12.83 0.18
CA PRO A 36 -19.63 -12.24 0.47
C PRO A 36 -19.93 -11.03 -0.41
N HIS A 37 -21.20 -10.70 -0.55
CA HIS A 37 -21.58 -9.46 -1.22
C HIS A 37 -21.12 -8.25 -0.39
N TYR A 38 -20.33 -7.38 -1.01
CA TYR A 38 -19.93 -6.09 -0.43
C TYR A 38 -20.38 -4.95 -1.33
N GLU A 39 -20.94 -3.91 -0.73
CA GLU A 39 -21.29 -2.66 -1.42
C GLU A 39 -20.06 -1.76 -1.65
N GLU A 40 -18.96 -2.02 -0.93
CA GLU A 40 -17.71 -1.26 -0.97
C GLU A 40 -16.54 -2.10 -1.52
N PRO A 41 -15.50 -1.48 -2.12
CA PRO A 41 -14.33 -2.21 -2.59
C PRO A 41 -13.61 -2.92 -1.43
N ILE A 42 -13.26 -4.18 -1.66
CA ILE A 42 -12.56 -5.03 -0.70
C ILE A 42 -11.15 -5.37 -1.18
N ARG A 43 -10.25 -5.66 -0.22
CA ARG A 43 -8.94 -6.25 -0.50
C ARG A 43 -8.93 -7.72 -0.08
N LEU A 44 -8.43 -8.55 -0.98
CA LEU A 44 -8.15 -9.95 -0.69
C LEU A 44 -6.66 -10.08 -0.33
N GLY A 45 -6.39 -10.41 0.93
CA GLY A 45 -5.05 -10.71 1.42
C GLY A 45 -4.84 -12.22 1.46
N LEU A 46 -3.74 -12.70 0.89
CA LEU A 46 -3.36 -14.12 0.93
C LEU A 46 -2.17 -14.27 1.88
N LYS A 47 -2.34 -15.05 2.94
CA LYS A 47 -1.33 -15.29 3.96
C LYS A 47 -0.95 -16.77 3.97
N ALA A 48 0.35 -17.05 3.89
CA ALA A 48 0.90 -18.38 4.05
C ALA A 48 1.73 -18.44 5.34
N GLU A 49 1.39 -19.37 6.24
CA GLU A 49 2.10 -19.59 7.49
C GLU A 49 2.75 -20.98 7.49
N PRO A 50 4.08 -21.09 7.60
CA PRO A 50 4.73 -22.40 7.67
C PRO A 50 4.49 -23.03 9.04
N ILE A 51 4.03 -24.29 9.05
CA ILE A 51 3.84 -25.07 10.29
C ILE A 51 5.21 -25.43 10.90
N TYR A 52 6.21 -25.73 10.06
CA TYR A 52 7.62 -25.93 10.48
C TYR A 52 8.59 -25.48 9.38
N GLY A 53 9.64 -24.75 9.77
CA GLY A 53 10.74 -24.35 8.89
C GLY A 53 10.41 -23.19 7.93
N GLU A 54 11.30 -22.97 6.97
CA GLU A 54 11.10 -22.00 5.88
C GLU A 54 10.43 -22.70 4.69
N GLY A 55 9.47 -22.00 4.06
CA GLY A 55 8.72 -22.52 2.92
C GLY A 55 8.38 -21.41 1.93
N PHE A 56 8.01 -21.80 0.72
CA PHE A 56 7.58 -20.90 -0.35
C PHE A 56 6.22 -21.35 -0.87
N VAL A 57 5.32 -20.38 -1.05
CA VAL A 57 4.01 -20.60 -1.68
C VAL A 57 3.98 -19.78 -2.96
N ALA A 58 3.68 -20.44 -4.07
CA ALA A 58 3.32 -19.80 -5.32
C ALA A 58 1.81 -19.89 -5.50
N ILE A 59 1.23 -18.76 -5.88
CA ILE A 59 -0.19 -18.63 -6.20
C ILE A 59 -0.26 -18.25 -7.67
N ASP A 60 -1.02 -19.02 -8.44
CA ASP A 60 -1.23 -18.80 -9.86
C ASP A 60 -2.72 -18.99 -10.20
N ASP A 61 -3.12 -18.51 -11.37
CA ASP A 61 -4.46 -18.70 -11.94
C ASP A 61 -5.60 -18.30 -10.98
N ILE A 62 -5.52 -17.09 -10.42
CA ILE A 62 -6.62 -16.52 -9.63
C ILE A 62 -7.78 -16.19 -10.57
N GLN A 63 -8.85 -16.98 -10.50
CA GLN A 63 -10.06 -16.77 -11.28
C GLN A 63 -11.17 -16.21 -10.39
N LEU A 64 -11.81 -15.14 -10.85
CA LEU A 64 -12.92 -14.48 -10.16
C LEU A 64 -14.19 -14.62 -11.02
N GLU A 65 -15.18 -15.32 -10.51
CA GLU A 65 -16.49 -15.45 -11.14
C GLU A 65 -17.49 -14.52 -10.42
N GLY A 66 -17.83 -13.40 -11.07
CA GLY A 66 -18.75 -12.41 -10.52
C GLY A 66 -18.82 -11.13 -11.36
N GLN A 67 -19.83 -10.30 -11.12
CA GLN A 67 -19.91 -8.99 -11.74
C GLN A 67 -18.94 -8.04 -11.01
N VAL A 68 -17.73 -7.89 -11.57
CA VAL A 68 -16.81 -6.84 -11.13
C VAL A 68 -17.39 -5.51 -11.59
N CYS A 69 -17.77 -4.65 -10.64
CA CYS A 69 -18.01 -3.26 -10.95
C CYS A 69 -16.69 -2.69 -11.49
N SER A 70 -16.68 -2.20 -12.73
CA SER A 70 -15.51 -1.54 -13.31
C SER A 70 -15.16 -0.28 -12.50
N SER A 71 -14.44 -0.41 -11.39
CA SER A 71 -13.55 0.65 -10.94
C SER A 71 -12.47 0.72 -12.02
N GLY A 72 -12.40 1.83 -12.76
CA GLY A 72 -11.52 2.00 -13.92
C GLY A 72 -10.02 1.97 -13.62
N ILE A 73 -9.52 0.93 -12.94
CA ILE A 73 -8.19 0.86 -12.36
C ILE A 73 -7.67 -0.57 -12.53
N ALA A 74 -6.75 -0.74 -13.49
CA ALA A 74 -5.89 -1.91 -13.58
C ALA A 74 -4.82 -1.81 -12.49
N PHE A 75 -4.53 -2.94 -11.83
CA PHE A 75 -3.34 -3.12 -11.02
C PHE A 75 -2.10 -2.95 -11.92
N SER A 76 -1.55 -1.73 -11.92
CA SER A 76 -0.26 -1.31 -12.47
C SER A 76 0.22 -1.97 -13.78
N ALA A 77 -0.10 -1.36 -14.92
CA ALA A 77 0.74 -1.42 -16.12
C ALA A 77 0.67 -0.07 -16.84
N ASN A 78 1.83 0.48 -17.23
CA ASN A 78 1.90 1.65 -18.11
C ASN A 78 0.99 1.47 -19.33
N SER A 79 0.00 2.35 -19.47
CA SER A 79 -0.62 2.65 -20.76
C SER A 79 -1.06 4.10 -20.76
N GLY A 80 -0.22 4.97 -21.31
CA GLY A 80 -0.71 6.24 -21.82
C GLY A 80 -1.68 5.93 -22.95
N ILE A 81 -2.96 6.27 -22.78
CA ILE A 81 -3.89 6.60 -23.86
C ILE A 81 -4.89 7.63 -23.33
N SER A 82 -4.83 8.78 -24.00
CA SER A 82 -5.81 9.82 -24.27
C SER A 82 -7.14 9.84 -23.50
N ASN A 83 -7.37 11.00 -22.88
CA ASN A 83 -8.66 11.58 -22.51
C ASN A 83 -9.79 11.23 -23.48
N THR A 84 -10.88 10.72 -22.94
CA THR A 84 -12.24 11.03 -23.41
C THR A 84 -13.08 11.46 -22.21
N HIS A 85 -13.36 12.76 -22.17
CA HIS A 85 -14.38 13.35 -21.31
C HIS A 85 -15.72 12.64 -21.53
N THR A 86 -16.24 11.99 -20.48
CA THR A 86 -17.68 11.77 -20.34
C THR A 86 -18.09 12.05 -18.90
N SER A 87 -18.77 13.19 -18.74
CA SER A 87 -19.76 13.58 -17.73
C SER A 87 -19.69 12.97 -16.33
N SER A 88 -19.44 13.88 -15.38
CA SER A 88 -19.68 13.77 -13.94
C SER A 88 -20.96 12.99 -13.59
N LYS A 89 -20.79 11.77 -13.10
CA LYS A 89 -21.76 11.15 -12.19
C LYS A 89 -21.01 10.69 -10.96
N ASN A 90 -21.13 11.50 -9.91
CA ASN A 90 -20.89 11.18 -8.51
C ASN A 90 -19.79 10.13 -8.27
N VAL A 91 -18.53 10.47 -8.59
CA VAL A 91 -17.41 9.74 -7.99
C VAL A 91 -17.51 10.00 -6.48
N PRO A 92 -17.66 8.95 -5.65
CA PRO A 92 -17.64 9.11 -4.21
C PRO A 92 -16.33 9.80 -3.83
N SER A 93 -16.41 10.96 -3.19
CA SER A 93 -15.24 11.75 -2.80
C SER A 93 -15.07 11.71 -1.28
N PRO A 94 -13.83 11.53 -0.79
CA PRO A 94 -13.53 11.60 0.63
C PRO A 94 -13.97 12.91 1.26
N ASP A 95 -14.50 12.82 2.48
CA ASP A 95 -14.89 14.00 3.25
C ASP A 95 -13.71 14.96 3.50
N ALA A 96 -13.99 16.26 3.48
CA ALA A 96 -13.00 17.32 3.70
C ALA A 96 -12.27 17.20 5.06
N ASN A 97 -12.87 16.53 6.05
CA ASN A 97 -12.22 16.27 7.32
C ASN A 97 -11.03 15.32 7.17
N VAL A 98 -11.13 14.32 6.30
CA VAL A 98 -10.06 13.33 6.06
C VAL A 98 -8.90 13.97 5.30
N CYS A 99 -9.18 14.94 4.42
CA CYS A 99 -8.14 15.76 3.78
C CYS A 99 -7.18 16.38 4.81
N ARG A 100 -7.71 16.97 5.88
CA ARG A 100 -6.89 17.56 6.96
C ARG A 100 -6.10 16.52 7.75
N LEU A 101 -6.61 15.30 7.86
CA LEU A 101 -5.96 14.21 8.60
C LEU A 101 -4.79 13.59 7.82
N LEU A 102 -4.93 13.44 6.51
CA LEU A 102 -4.01 12.69 5.66
C LEU A 102 -3.13 13.54 4.74
N SER A 103 -3.47 14.81 4.49
CA SER A 103 -2.64 15.68 3.67
C SER A 103 -1.61 16.44 4.51
N CYS A 104 -0.37 16.54 4.02
CA CYS A 104 0.71 17.26 4.70
C CYS A 104 1.83 17.63 3.72
N ASP A 105 2.17 18.92 3.68
CA ASP A 105 3.26 19.49 2.88
C ASP A 105 4.56 19.71 3.69
N PHE A 106 4.51 19.52 5.02
CA PHE A 106 5.63 19.75 5.96
C PHE A 106 6.26 21.15 5.92
N ASP A 107 5.69 22.13 5.21
CA ASP A 107 6.27 23.46 5.00
C ASP A 107 6.30 24.30 6.29
N HIS A 108 5.43 23.96 7.23
CA HIS A 108 5.29 24.65 8.52
C HIS A 108 6.25 24.12 9.61
N GLY A 109 7.22 23.27 9.25
CA GLY A 109 8.27 22.82 10.18
C GLY A 109 7.83 21.74 11.18
N HIS A 110 6.65 21.14 10.99
CA HIS A 110 6.09 20.09 11.84
C HIS A 110 5.48 18.95 11.01
N MET A 111 5.28 17.78 11.63
CA MET A 111 4.74 16.57 10.97
C MET A 111 3.22 16.65 10.67
N CYS A 112 2.59 17.83 10.75
CA CYS A 112 1.14 17.99 10.70
C CYS A 112 0.49 17.16 11.82
N LEU A 113 -0.46 16.28 11.49
CA LEU A 113 -1.06 15.32 12.42
C LEU A 113 -0.38 13.95 12.40
N TYR A 114 0.67 13.77 11.60
CA TYR A 114 1.44 12.54 11.59
C TYR A 114 2.39 12.48 12.79
N GLU A 115 2.61 11.28 13.31
CA GLU A 115 3.49 11.04 14.44
C GLU A 115 4.64 10.13 14.06
N SER A 116 5.88 10.56 14.29
CA SER A 116 7.05 9.69 14.11
C SER A 116 7.27 8.84 15.35
N HIS A 117 7.34 7.53 15.15
CA HIS A 117 7.53 6.56 16.22
C HIS A 117 8.93 5.94 16.17
N ARG A 118 9.48 5.69 17.36
CA ARG A 118 10.70 4.88 17.49
C ARG A 118 10.32 3.42 17.47
N VAL A 119 10.98 2.66 16.61
CA VAL A 119 10.91 1.21 16.62
C VAL A 119 11.91 0.71 17.67
N ALA A 120 11.55 -0.26 18.51
CA ALA A 120 12.41 -0.67 19.64
C ALA A 120 13.87 -1.00 19.26
N SER A 121 14.10 -1.50 18.04
CA SER A 121 15.42 -1.85 17.50
C SER A 121 16.15 -0.70 16.78
N SER A 122 15.57 0.51 16.74
CA SER A 122 16.09 1.63 15.96
C SER A 122 15.78 2.98 16.59
N VAL A 123 16.79 3.84 16.71
CA VAL A 123 16.66 5.20 17.27
C VAL A 123 16.34 6.26 16.21
N SER A 124 16.28 5.87 14.94
CA SER A 124 15.99 6.75 13.82
C SER A 124 14.54 7.22 13.89
N MET A 125 14.34 8.51 13.63
CA MET A 125 13.02 9.15 13.61
C MET A 125 12.94 10.08 12.41
N PHE A 126 11.73 10.23 11.88
CA PHE A 126 11.44 11.30 10.95
C PHE A 126 11.37 12.62 11.71
N LYS A 127 12.00 13.63 11.13
CA LYS A 127 11.93 15.01 11.58
C LYS A 127 11.70 15.89 10.38
N VAL A 128 10.91 16.94 10.57
CA VAL A 128 10.73 17.92 9.51
C VAL A 128 11.97 18.78 9.38
N TYR A 129 12.50 18.85 8.17
CA TYR A 129 13.63 19.70 7.81
C TYR A 129 13.44 20.22 6.39
N ASN A 130 13.44 21.55 6.24
CA ASN A 130 13.33 22.22 4.96
C ASN A 130 12.11 21.77 4.14
N GLY A 131 10.92 21.81 4.75
CA GLY A 131 9.67 21.42 4.09
C GLY A 131 9.54 19.93 3.78
N THR A 132 10.33 19.04 4.41
CA THR A 132 10.25 17.59 4.14
C THR A 132 10.34 16.78 5.43
N ALA A 133 9.60 15.68 5.52
CA ALA A 133 9.81 14.67 6.54
C ALA A 133 11.07 13.87 6.21
N ARG A 134 12.14 14.05 6.99
CA ARG A 134 13.46 13.48 6.72
C ARG A 134 13.88 12.53 7.82
N THR A 135 14.47 11.40 7.44
CA THR A 135 15.16 10.49 8.35
C THR A 135 16.54 10.09 7.83
N MET A 136 17.44 9.74 8.74
CA MET A 136 18.70 9.07 8.42
C MET A 136 18.70 7.69 9.06
N LEU A 137 19.01 6.68 8.25
CA LEU A 137 19.12 5.30 8.67
C LEU A 137 20.59 4.91 8.75
N PHE A 138 20.90 4.04 9.71
CA PHE A 138 22.23 3.48 9.94
C PHE A 138 22.10 2.00 10.25
N GLU A 139 23.19 1.24 10.17
CA GLU A 139 23.16 -0.21 10.44
C GLU A 139 22.54 -0.56 11.81
N ARG A 140 22.88 0.20 12.87
CA ARG A 140 22.32 0.05 14.23
C ARG A 140 20.96 0.71 14.44
N SER A 141 20.46 1.39 13.41
CA SER A 141 19.25 2.22 13.44
C SER A 141 18.59 2.14 12.07
N SER A 142 18.25 0.91 11.70
CA SER A 142 18.00 0.50 10.32
C SER A 142 16.56 0.65 9.89
N VAL A 143 15.64 0.94 10.83
CA VAL A 143 14.21 1.09 10.55
C VAL A 143 13.70 2.41 11.10
N CYS A 144 12.84 3.11 10.37
CA CYS A 144 12.22 4.34 10.84
C CYS A 144 10.80 4.42 10.29
N MET A 145 9.85 4.88 11.09
CA MET A 145 8.47 5.04 10.67
C MET A 145 7.82 6.32 11.17
N PHE A 146 6.78 6.74 10.46
CA PHE A 146 5.78 7.65 10.97
C PHE A 146 4.39 7.16 10.56
N GLU A 147 3.38 7.55 11.32
CA GLU A 147 2.01 7.07 11.16
C GLU A 147 1.03 8.24 11.04
N SER A 148 -0.06 8.00 10.31
CA SER A 148 -1.18 8.93 10.23
C SER A 148 -1.95 8.95 11.56
N PRO A 149 -2.75 10.01 11.83
CA PRO A 149 -3.82 9.89 12.80
C PRO A 149 -4.80 8.79 12.37
N ILE A 150 -5.64 8.34 13.30
CA ILE A 150 -6.77 7.46 12.96
C ILE A 150 -7.75 8.26 12.09
N PHE A 151 -8.22 7.65 11.02
CA PHE A 151 -9.21 8.25 10.10
C PHE A 151 -10.32 7.26 9.76
N GLN A 152 -11.37 7.78 9.13
CA GLN A 152 -12.44 6.99 8.54
C GLN A 152 -12.76 7.61 7.18
N LEU A 153 -12.74 6.79 6.14
CA LEU A 153 -13.08 7.18 4.79
C LEU A 153 -14.53 6.77 4.48
N ASN A 154 -15.29 7.68 3.87
CA ASN A 154 -16.62 7.42 3.32
C ASN A 154 -16.56 6.93 1.86
N ALA A 155 -15.40 7.03 1.22
CA ALA A 155 -15.16 6.67 -0.16
C ALA A 155 -13.70 6.25 -0.38
N PRO A 156 -13.42 5.36 -1.35
CA PRO A 156 -12.05 5.06 -1.78
C PRO A 156 -11.29 6.31 -2.24
N ALA A 157 -10.00 6.37 -1.91
CA ALA A 157 -9.13 7.51 -2.16
C ALA A 157 -7.75 7.07 -2.64
N ARG A 158 -6.92 8.03 -3.05
CA ARG A 158 -5.49 7.84 -3.29
C ARG A 158 -4.68 8.82 -2.48
N LEU A 159 -3.71 8.33 -1.72
CA LEU A 159 -2.71 9.16 -1.07
C LEU A 159 -1.46 9.20 -1.93
N HIS A 160 -1.24 10.33 -2.58
CA HIS A 160 -0.02 10.63 -3.33
C HIS A 160 1.05 11.13 -2.37
N PHE A 161 2.31 10.83 -2.68
CA PHE A 161 3.45 11.31 -1.92
C PHE A 161 4.68 11.46 -2.80
N ASP A 162 5.48 12.48 -2.50
CA ASP A 162 6.77 12.71 -3.11
C ASP A 162 7.87 12.17 -2.19
N PHE A 163 8.91 11.56 -2.77
CA PHE A 163 10.03 11.05 -1.98
C PHE A 163 11.39 11.20 -2.68
N VAL A 164 12.44 11.26 -1.86
CA VAL A 164 13.85 11.26 -2.30
C VAL A 164 14.61 10.27 -1.44
N ILE A 165 15.35 9.35 -2.07
CA ILE A 165 16.17 8.36 -1.38
C ILE A 165 17.64 8.57 -1.75
N LYS A 166 18.52 8.50 -0.75
CA LYS A 166 19.98 8.46 -0.92
C LYS A 166 20.52 7.23 -0.21
N GLY A 167 21.12 6.30 -0.95
CA GLY A 167 21.56 4.99 -0.44
C GLY A 167 20.52 3.89 -0.69
N GLN A 168 20.79 2.67 -0.22
CA GLN A 168 19.91 1.52 -0.48
C GLN A 168 18.89 1.36 0.65
N VAL A 169 17.63 1.68 0.36
CA VAL A 169 16.52 1.66 1.31
C VAL A 169 15.28 1.06 0.65
N GLN A 170 14.51 0.35 1.47
CA GLN A 170 13.17 -0.08 1.15
C GLN A 170 12.18 0.86 1.82
N LEU A 171 11.29 1.44 1.02
CA LEU A 171 10.19 2.27 1.49
C LEU A 171 8.90 1.46 1.37
N PHE A 172 8.14 1.42 2.44
CA PHE A 172 6.86 0.74 2.52
C PHE A 172 5.79 1.72 2.98
N VAL A 173 4.60 1.60 2.42
CA VAL A 173 3.39 2.24 2.93
C VAL A 173 2.43 1.14 3.33
N CYS A 174 2.17 1.03 4.63
CA CYS A 174 1.31 0.00 5.19
C CYS A 174 -0.02 0.59 5.66
N GLN A 175 -1.07 -0.21 5.57
CA GLN A 175 -2.42 0.12 6.03
C GLN A 175 -2.81 -0.78 7.18
N ASP A 176 -3.43 -0.19 8.19
CA ASP A 176 -4.11 -0.91 9.25
C ASP A 176 -5.62 -0.92 8.98
N SER A 177 -6.22 -2.11 8.96
CA SER A 177 -7.67 -2.20 9.05
C SER A 177 -8.14 -2.07 10.50
N VAL A 178 -9.45 -2.10 10.70
CA VAL A 178 -10.11 -2.16 12.02
C VAL A 178 -9.52 -3.27 12.92
N ARG A 179 -8.92 -4.32 12.34
CA ARG A 179 -8.33 -5.46 13.07
C ARG A 179 -6.91 -5.19 13.61
N ARG A 180 -6.26 -4.09 13.22
CA ARG A 180 -4.93 -3.65 13.69
C ARG A 180 -3.78 -4.63 13.40
N GLU A 181 -3.79 -5.26 12.23
CA GLU A 181 -2.83 -6.30 11.86
C GLU A 181 -1.87 -5.91 10.70
N LEU A 182 -1.65 -4.62 10.42
CA LEU A 182 -0.79 -4.19 9.28
C LEU A 182 -1.09 -5.00 8.00
N ASP A 183 -2.38 -5.12 7.69
CA ASP A 183 -2.93 -6.13 6.78
C ASP A 183 -2.38 -6.05 5.35
N SER A 184 -1.93 -4.86 4.95
CA SER A 184 -1.41 -4.57 3.61
C SER A 184 -0.21 -3.65 3.71
N CYS A 185 0.92 -4.06 3.14
CA CYS A 185 2.13 -3.24 3.02
C CYS A 185 2.58 -3.18 1.56
N TYR A 186 2.42 -2.01 0.95
CA TYR A 186 2.91 -1.73 -0.39
C TYR A 186 4.40 -1.37 -0.35
N LYS A 187 5.24 -2.11 -1.06
CA LYS A 187 6.65 -1.76 -1.25
C LYS A 187 6.78 -0.82 -2.44
N VAL A 188 7.20 0.42 -2.17
CA VAL A 188 7.47 1.43 -3.19
C VAL A 188 8.66 1.01 -4.04
N ASP A 189 8.54 1.14 -5.36
CA ASP A 189 9.60 0.78 -6.29
C ASP A 189 10.75 1.81 -6.27
N THR A 190 11.73 1.56 -5.41
CA THR A 190 12.93 2.38 -5.26
C THR A 190 14.02 2.07 -6.31
N LYS A 191 13.81 1.10 -7.21
CA LYS A 191 14.83 0.76 -8.24
C LYS A 191 14.80 1.71 -9.44
N LYS A 192 13.73 2.48 -9.60
CA LYS A 192 13.61 3.53 -10.62
C LYS A 192 14.35 4.83 -10.23
N THR A 193 15.02 4.85 -9.07
CA THR A 193 15.76 6.04 -8.62
C THR A 193 16.96 6.27 -9.54
N PRO A 194 17.09 7.44 -10.19
CA PRO A 194 18.28 7.79 -10.95
C PRO A 194 19.54 7.76 -10.07
N GLU A 195 20.73 7.66 -10.68
CA GLU A 195 22.01 7.72 -9.96
C GLU A 195 22.17 9.03 -9.14
N ALA A 196 21.45 10.08 -9.53
CA ALA A 196 21.29 11.31 -8.78
C ALA A 196 19.99 11.30 -7.93
N PRO A 197 20.01 11.90 -6.72
CA PRO A 197 18.81 12.01 -5.88
C PRO A 197 17.77 12.91 -6.55
N THR A 198 16.83 12.30 -7.24
CA THR A 198 15.70 12.95 -7.91
C THR A 198 14.44 12.75 -7.09
N ARG A 199 13.59 13.78 -7.02
CA ARG A 199 12.26 13.69 -6.40
C ARG A 199 11.38 12.80 -7.27
N MET A 200 10.88 11.73 -6.69
CA MET A 200 9.96 10.77 -7.29
C MET A 200 8.58 10.92 -6.67
N ARG A 201 7.55 10.46 -7.39
CA ARG A 201 6.16 10.47 -6.94
C ARG A 201 5.59 9.07 -7.06
N ASP A 202 4.82 8.67 -6.06
CA ASP A 202 4.01 7.45 -6.09
C ASP A 202 2.71 7.68 -5.32
N PHE A 203 1.82 6.71 -5.33
CA PHE A 203 0.57 6.75 -4.58
C PHE A 203 0.21 5.39 -4.01
N VAL A 204 -0.60 5.40 -2.95
CA VAL A 204 -1.31 4.22 -2.48
C VAL A 204 -2.81 4.46 -2.52
N GLU A 205 -3.57 3.43 -2.85
CA GLU A 205 -5.02 3.46 -2.70
C GLU A 205 -5.37 3.31 -1.22
N VAL A 206 -6.37 4.03 -0.75
CA VAL A 206 -6.84 3.97 0.64
C VAL A 206 -8.33 3.67 0.61
N LEU A 207 -8.74 2.61 1.31
CA LEU A 207 -10.13 2.13 1.30
C LEU A 207 -10.90 2.60 2.54
N PRO A 208 -12.24 2.64 2.48
CA PRO A 208 -13.10 2.90 3.65
C PRO A 208 -12.78 2.05 4.88
N THR A 209 -12.29 0.82 4.66
CA THR A 209 -11.91 -0.12 5.72
C THR A 209 -10.56 0.18 6.37
N ASP A 210 -9.72 0.99 5.73
CA ASP A 210 -8.42 1.40 6.27
C ASP A 210 -8.65 2.47 7.34
N THR A 211 -7.99 2.32 8.48
CA THR A 211 -8.15 3.22 9.64
C THR A 211 -6.89 3.98 10.00
N LYS A 212 -5.74 3.51 9.52
CA LYS A 212 -4.43 4.11 9.78
C LYS A 212 -3.44 3.77 8.67
N LEU A 213 -2.49 4.67 8.43
CA LEU A 213 -1.39 4.49 7.48
C LEU A 213 -0.05 4.59 8.19
N TYR A 214 0.92 3.79 7.77
CA TYR A 214 2.29 3.81 8.24
C TYR A 214 3.23 3.97 7.05
N VAL A 215 4.14 4.93 7.14
CA VAL A 215 5.26 5.06 6.20
C VAL A 215 6.50 4.51 6.88
N ILE A 216 7.01 3.40 6.38
CA ILE A 216 8.11 2.65 6.99
C ILE A 216 9.29 2.64 6.04
N THR A 217 10.47 2.97 6.55
CA THR A 217 11.72 2.91 5.81
C THR A 217 12.66 1.93 6.48
N LYS A 218 13.34 1.11 5.68
CA LYS A 218 14.27 0.09 6.14
C LYS A 218 15.55 0.08 5.31
N LEU A 219 16.68 0.21 5.98
CA LEU A 219 18.01 0.11 5.37
C LEU A 219 18.23 -1.31 4.85
N GLU A 220 18.72 -1.44 3.61
CA GLU A 220 19.04 -2.75 3.06
C GLU A 220 20.22 -3.40 3.79
N LYS A 221 20.21 -4.73 3.91
CA LYS A 221 21.29 -5.48 4.57
C LYS A 221 22.61 -5.21 3.83
N GLY A 222 23.67 -4.91 4.59
CA GLY A 222 24.99 -4.57 4.05
C GLY A 222 25.18 -3.09 3.72
N SER A 223 24.12 -2.27 3.74
CA SER A 223 24.25 -0.82 3.64
C SER A 223 24.61 -0.18 4.99
N ARG A 224 25.50 0.82 4.96
CA ARG A 224 25.99 1.50 6.18
C ARG A 224 25.11 2.67 6.61
N LYS A 225 24.60 3.42 5.63
CA LYS A 225 23.85 4.65 5.84
C LYS A 225 22.92 4.91 4.67
N ALA A 226 21.76 5.47 4.97
CA ALA A 226 20.90 6.07 3.95
C ALA A 226 20.12 7.27 4.49
N THR A 227 19.52 8.03 3.59
CA THR A 227 18.62 9.14 3.91
C THR A 227 17.36 9.00 3.08
N VAL A 228 16.22 9.17 3.73
CA VAL A 228 14.91 9.24 3.06
C VAL A 228 14.28 10.58 3.40
N GLN A 229 13.69 11.22 2.39
CA GLN A 229 12.83 12.38 2.51
C GLN A 229 11.47 12.01 1.91
N VAL A 230 10.41 12.36 2.61
CA VAL A 230 9.02 12.24 2.16
C VAL A 230 8.39 13.62 2.25
N ASP A 231 7.54 13.94 1.29
CA ASP A 231 6.94 15.26 1.13
C ASP A 231 5.59 15.17 0.40
N ASN A 232 4.80 16.25 0.44
CA ASN A 232 3.60 16.46 -0.36
C ASN A 232 2.64 15.26 -0.30
N LEU A 233 2.26 14.89 0.92
CA LEU A 233 1.18 13.93 1.15
C LEU A 233 -0.12 14.59 0.71
N LEU A 234 -0.75 14.07 -0.34
CA LEU A 234 -1.94 14.65 -0.95
C LEU A 234 -3.00 13.57 -1.18
N LEU A 235 -4.17 13.77 -0.59
CA LEU A 235 -5.32 12.89 -0.80
C LEU A 235 -6.13 13.33 -2.02
N THR A 236 -6.40 12.40 -2.93
CA THR A 236 -7.29 12.59 -4.09
C THR A 236 -8.40 11.54 -4.07
N ASP A 237 -9.44 11.74 -4.87
CA ASP A 237 -10.39 10.65 -5.15
C ASP A 237 -9.72 9.52 -5.98
N SER A 238 -10.48 8.47 -6.28
CA SER A 238 -10.03 7.34 -7.10
C SER A 238 -9.66 7.71 -8.54
N GLU A 239 -10.11 8.86 -9.04
CA GLU A 239 -9.86 9.38 -10.38
C GLU A 239 -8.74 10.44 -10.42
N ASN A 240 -8.04 10.66 -9.30
CA ASN A 240 -7.01 11.68 -9.10
C ASN A 240 -7.51 13.13 -9.16
N HIS A 241 -8.81 13.37 -8.93
CA HIS A 241 -9.28 14.72 -8.70
C HIS A 241 -8.85 15.21 -7.33
N ARG A 242 -8.39 16.46 -7.30
CA ARG A 242 -8.06 17.16 -6.07
C ARG A 242 -9.34 17.46 -5.30
N ILE A 243 -9.49 16.74 -4.20
CA ILE A 243 -10.51 16.96 -3.16
C ILE A 243 -9.93 17.83 -2.03
N CYS A 244 -8.60 17.82 -1.93
CA CYS A 244 -7.71 18.75 -1.24
C CYS A 244 -6.75 19.33 -2.31
#